data_AF-H2YCW0-F1
#
_entry.id   AF-H2YCW0-F1
#
_cell.length_a   1.000
_cell.length_b   1.000
_cell.length_c   1.000
_cell.angle_alpha   90.00
_cell.angle_beta   90.00
_cell.angle_gamma   90.00
#
_symmetry.space_group_name_H-M   'P 1'
#
loop_
_entity.id
_entity.type
_entity.pdbx_description
1 polymer ?
#
loop_
_entity_poly.entity_id
_entity_poly.type
_entity_poly.pdbx_seq_one_letter_code
_entity_poly.pdbx_strand_id
1 'polypeptide(L)'
;MDDSTPAKLEEQTRQRCRALRKYRRCIERNQLHCRGNLLFHSVEHINQKKLEQYNCADLNTRKPPPSTTIAPITTPRQNTTDSPPKRVFPEDKKAVEGEACTYTGKSPYRHCGMFGDPHLRTFHDQFFTCNVVKTWPLIDNDYLVVMATNIPVKNGSS
;
A
#
# COMPACT_ATOMS: atom_id res chain seq x y z
N MET A 1 29.73 -18.03 23.76
CA MET A 1 28.94 -18.97 24.57
C MET A 1 27.57 -18.34 24.73
N ASP A 2 26.64 -18.64 23.82
CA ASP A 2 25.28 -18.10 23.86
C ASP A 2 24.48 -18.85 24.93
N ASP A 3 24.31 -18.20 26.08
CA ASP A 3 23.40 -18.60 27.16
C ASP A 3 21.95 -18.28 26.75
N SER A 4 21.42 -19.08 25.82
CA SER A 4 20.04 -19.04 25.36
C SER A 4 19.25 -20.15 26.04
N THR A 5 18.98 -20.00 27.34
CA THR A 5 18.05 -20.88 28.03
C THR A 5 16.67 -20.80 27.36
N PRO A 6 15.96 -21.93 27.15
CA PRO A 6 14.69 -21.97 26.43
C PRO A 6 13.63 -21.02 26.99
N ALA A 7 13.62 -20.79 28.32
CA ALA A 7 12.74 -19.84 28.98
C ALA A 7 12.97 -18.37 28.56
N LYS A 8 14.22 -17.98 28.28
CA LYS A 8 14.58 -16.63 27.85
C LYS A 8 14.15 -16.36 26.40
N LEU A 9 14.24 -17.38 25.54
CA LEU A 9 13.78 -17.32 24.15
C LEU A 9 12.25 -17.19 24.08
N GLU A 10 11.54 -17.91 24.94
CA GLU A 10 10.08 -17.83 25.04
C GLU A 10 9.62 -16.43 25.51
N GLU A 11 10.28 -15.87 26.52
CA GLU A 11 9.98 -14.51 27.02
C GLU A 11 10.24 -13.43 25.96
N GLN A 12 11.36 -13.53 25.23
CA GLN A 12 11.64 -12.63 24.11
C GLN A 12 10.59 -12.74 23.00
N THR A 13 10.12 -13.95 22.71
CA THR A 13 9.06 -14.17 21.72
C THR A 13 7.74 -13.54 22.17
N ARG A 14 7.37 -13.66 23.46
CA ARG A 14 6.21 -12.97 24.04
C ARG A 14 6.30 -11.45 23.89
N GLN A 15 7.46 -10.88 24.20
CA GLN A 15 7.69 -9.44 24.09
C GLN A 15 7.63 -8.94 22.64
N ARG A 16 8.24 -9.68 21.69
CA ARG A 16 8.14 -9.40 20.25
C ARG A 16 6.69 -9.42 19.77
N CYS A 17 5.93 -10.46 20.13
CA CYS A 17 4.52 -10.54 19.76
C CYS A 17 3.69 -9.41 20.36
N ARG A 18 3.96 -8.98 21.60
CA ARG A 18 3.27 -7.83 22.21
C ARG A 18 3.54 -6.54 21.43
N ALA A 19 4.79 -6.30 21.04
CA ALA A 19 5.16 -5.15 20.22
C ALA A 19 4.51 -5.19 18.83
N LEU A 20 4.59 -6.34 18.14
CA LEU A 20 4.03 -6.52 16.80
C LEU A 20 2.51 -6.31 16.77
N ARG A 21 1.76 -6.86 17.74
CA ARG A 21 0.31 -6.64 17.85
C ARG A 21 -0.05 -5.19 18.18
N LYS A 22 0.78 -4.51 18.99
CA LYS A 22 0.59 -3.06 19.25
C LYS A 22 0.81 -2.26 17.96
N TYR A 23 1.80 -2.66 17.16
CA TYR A 23 2.13 -1.97 15.92
C TYR A 23 1.08 -2.22 14.83
N ARG A 24 0.54 -3.44 14.72
CA ARG A 24 -0.62 -3.74 13.86
C ARG A 24 -1.80 -2.79 14.13
N ARG A 25 -2.17 -2.60 15.41
CA ARG A 25 -3.23 -1.66 15.79
C ARG A 25 -2.91 -0.20 15.42
N CYS A 26 -1.63 0.18 15.41
CA CYS A 26 -1.20 1.50 14.96
C CYS A 26 -1.41 1.64 13.45
N ILE A 27 -1.02 0.62 12.68
CA ILE A 27 -1.20 0.55 11.23
C ILE A 27 -2.69 0.66 10.88
N GLU A 28 -3.53 -0.20 11.48
CA GLU A 28 -5.00 -0.23 11.24
C GLU A 28 -5.65 1.14 11.47
N ARG A 29 -5.26 1.86 12.52
CA ARG A 29 -5.81 3.21 12.82
C ARG A 29 -5.39 4.28 11.82
N ASN A 30 -4.28 4.10 11.12
CA ASN A 30 -3.71 5.11 10.22
C ASN A 30 -3.87 4.75 8.74
N GLN A 31 -4.49 3.62 8.42
CA GLN A 31 -4.60 3.08 7.06
C GLN A 31 -5.23 4.08 6.06
N LEU A 32 -6.25 4.83 6.48
CA LEU A 32 -6.89 5.86 5.65
C LEU A 32 -5.96 7.06 5.38
N HIS A 33 -5.30 7.57 6.41
CA HIS A 33 -4.40 8.73 6.31
C HIS A 33 -3.10 8.42 5.56
N CYS A 34 -2.68 7.16 5.56
CA CYS A 34 -1.41 6.72 4.97
C CYS A 34 -1.58 5.95 3.65
N ARG A 35 -2.75 6.02 3.00
CA ARG A 35 -3.09 5.21 1.81
C ARG A 35 -2.07 5.31 0.67
N GLY A 36 -1.46 6.49 0.45
CA GLY A 36 -0.46 6.71 -0.59
C GLY A 36 1.00 6.61 -0.14
N ASN A 37 1.28 6.22 1.11
CA ASN A 37 2.63 6.19 1.66
C ASN A 37 3.26 4.80 1.50
N LEU A 38 4.29 4.69 0.65
CA LEU A 38 4.96 3.40 0.39
C LEU A 38 5.63 2.82 1.64
N LEU A 39 6.22 3.66 2.49
CA LEU A 39 6.87 3.20 3.73
C LEU A 39 5.83 2.61 4.68
N PHE A 40 4.64 3.21 4.77
CA PHE A 40 3.53 2.67 5.55
C PHE A 40 3.15 1.25 5.10
N HIS A 41 2.96 1.03 3.79
CA HIS A 41 2.64 -0.29 3.24
C HIS A 41 3.78 -1.30 3.39
N SER A 42 5.02 -0.85 3.28
CA SER A 42 6.21 -1.68 3.55
C SER A 42 6.23 -2.15 5.01
N VAL A 43 5.95 -1.22 5.93
CA VAL A 43 5.90 -1.50 7.37
C VAL A 43 4.71 -2.41 7.73
N GLU A 44 3.55 -2.22 7.11
CA GLU A 44 2.39 -3.10 7.22
C GLU A 44 2.75 -4.53 6.82
N HIS A 45 3.37 -4.71 5.65
CA HIS A 45 3.79 -6.01 5.16
C HIS A 45 4.84 -6.67 6.06
N ILE A 46 5.84 -5.91 6.52
CA ILE A 46 6.86 -6.40 7.46
C ILE A 46 6.21 -6.84 8.78
N ASN A 47 5.26 -6.07 9.30
CA ASN A 47 4.56 -6.40 10.54
C ASN A 47 3.76 -7.70 10.40
N GLN A 48 3.00 -7.86 9.31
CA GLN A 48 2.27 -9.08 8.95
C GLN A 48 3.21 -10.29 8.93
N LYS A 49 4.31 -10.20 8.17
CA LYS A 49 5.30 -11.27 8.04
C LYS A 49 5.96 -11.65 9.37
N LYS A 50 6.23 -10.66 10.23
CA LYS A 50 6.81 -10.92 11.55
C LYS A 50 5.82 -11.57 12.51
N LEU A 51 4.53 -11.24 12.44
CA LEU A 51 3.50 -11.93 13.21
C LEU A 51 3.41 -13.41 12.83
N GLU A 52 3.47 -13.73 11.53
CA GLU A 52 3.54 -15.10 11.02
C GLU A 52 4.83 -15.79 11.48
N GLN A 53 6.00 -15.15 11.31
CA GLN A 53 7.30 -15.73 11.64
C GLN A 53 7.42 -16.15 13.11
N TYR A 54 6.83 -15.38 14.03
CA TYR A 54 6.87 -15.69 15.46
C TYR A 54 5.64 -16.45 15.95
N ASN A 55 4.75 -16.90 15.06
CA ASN A 55 3.48 -17.54 15.40
C ASN A 55 2.73 -16.75 16.48
N CYS A 56 2.66 -15.42 16.32
CA CYS A 56 1.98 -14.54 17.25
C CYS A 56 0.47 -14.73 17.11
N ALA A 57 -0.08 -15.82 17.65
CA ALA A 57 -1.51 -16.12 17.60
C ALA A 57 -2.32 -14.90 18.00
N ASP A 58 -3.29 -14.49 17.19
CA ASP A 58 -4.20 -13.44 17.63
C ASP A 58 -4.94 -13.99 18.84
N LEU A 59 -4.73 -13.40 20.03
CA LEU A 59 -5.49 -13.78 21.24
C LEU A 59 -6.99 -13.46 21.11
N ASN A 60 -7.41 -13.01 19.92
CA ASN A 60 -8.80 -12.83 19.48
C ASN A 60 -9.33 -14.01 18.64
N THR A 61 -8.70 -15.19 18.69
CA THR A 61 -9.32 -16.43 18.19
C THR A 61 -10.44 -16.91 19.12
N ARG A 62 -11.55 -16.17 19.16
CA ARG A 62 -12.85 -16.88 19.15
C ARG A 62 -13.13 -17.18 17.69
N LYS A 63 -12.82 -18.42 17.27
CA LYS A 63 -13.55 -19.05 16.15
C LYS A 63 -15.03 -18.75 16.38
N PRO A 64 -15.76 -18.13 15.44
CA PRO A 64 -17.21 -18.20 15.48
C PRO A 64 -17.59 -19.69 15.52
N PRO A 65 -18.49 -20.13 16.43
CA PRO A 65 -19.00 -21.49 16.37
C PRO A 65 -19.69 -21.72 15.01
N PRO A 66 -19.75 -22.97 14.53
CA PRO A 66 -20.36 -23.28 13.24
C PRO A 66 -21.80 -22.80 13.22
N SER A 67 -22.16 -22.06 12.16
CA SER A 67 -23.46 -21.46 11.92
C SER A 67 -24.60 -22.42 12.28
N THR A 68 -25.34 -22.06 13.33
CA THR A 68 -26.70 -22.57 13.54
C THR A 68 -27.65 -21.42 13.25
N THR A 69 -28.62 -21.74 12.41
CA THR A 69 -29.69 -20.94 11.82
C THR A 69 -30.45 -20.04 12.81
N ILE A 70 -31.13 -19.00 12.25
CA ILE A 70 -32.25 -18.17 12.80
C ILE A 70 -31.74 -16.87 13.52
N ALA A 71 -32.15 -15.63 13.27
CA ALA A 71 -33.18 -14.91 12.49
C ALA A 71 -32.72 -13.42 12.30
N PRO A 72 -33.36 -12.60 11.44
CA PRO A 72 -32.93 -11.21 11.20
C PRO A 72 -33.28 -10.30 12.39
N ILE A 73 -32.26 -9.73 13.05
CA ILE A 73 -32.43 -8.65 14.02
C ILE A 73 -32.18 -7.33 13.31
N THR A 74 -33.26 -6.59 13.08
CA THR A 74 -33.30 -5.17 12.76
C THR A 74 -32.55 -4.37 13.84
N THR A 75 -31.43 -3.75 13.50
CA THR A 75 -30.85 -2.67 14.31
C THR A 75 -30.70 -1.40 13.48
N PRO A 76 -30.93 -0.20 14.07
CA PRO A 76 -30.94 1.05 13.32
C PRO A 76 -29.53 1.44 12.92
N ARG A 77 -29.31 1.61 11.61
CA ARG A 77 -28.07 2.11 11.02
C ARG A 77 -27.77 3.51 11.57
N GLN A 78 -26.81 3.62 12.48
CA GLN A 78 -26.25 4.92 12.84
C GLN A 78 -25.45 5.45 11.65
N ASN A 79 -26.00 6.50 11.04
CA ASN A 79 -25.35 7.28 10.00
C ASN A 79 -24.20 8.08 10.62
N THR A 80 -22.99 7.52 10.63
CA THR A 80 -21.76 8.31 10.76
C THR A 80 -21.20 8.55 9.37
N THR A 81 -21.69 9.63 8.75
CA THR A 81 -21.16 10.21 7.53
C THR A 81 -19.86 10.96 7.85
N ASP A 82 -18.75 10.24 7.89
CA ASP A 82 -17.45 10.84 7.61
C ASP A 82 -16.55 9.80 6.94
N SER A 83 -16.96 9.41 5.73
CA SER A 83 -16.03 8.80 4.78
C SER A 83 -15.22 9.95 4.18
N PRO A 84 -13.89 9.83 4.04
CA PRO A 84 -13.14 10.82 3.26
C PRO A 84 -13.81 10.94 1.90
N PRO A 85 -13.90 12.15 1.32
CA PRO A 85 -14.61 12.34 0.08
C PRO A 85 -14.05 11.35 -0.94
N LYS A 86 -14.92 10.49 -1.47
CA LYS A 86 -14.63 9.81 -2.74
C LYS A 86 -14.14 10.92 -3.67
N ARG A 87 -13.00 10.73 -4.34
CA ARG A 87 -12.61 11.65 -5.42
C ARG A 87 -13.78 11.69 -6.39
N VAL A 88 -14.54 12.80 -6.36
CA VAL A 88 -15.62 13.06 -7.29
C VAL A 88 -14.90 13.53 -8.54
N PHE A 89 -14.57 12.59 -9.40
CA PHE A 89 -14.30 12.93 -10.78
C PHE A 89 -15.61 13.46 -11.36
N PRO A 90 -15.59 14.52 -12.19
CA PRO A 90 -16.74 14.79 -13.04
C PRO A 90 -17.06 13.47 -13.73
N GLU A 91 -18.23 12.90 -13.46
CA GLU A 91 -18.78 11.88 -14.33
C GLU A 91 -18.94 12.59 -15.67
N ASP A 92 -17.94 12.45 -16.54
CA ASP A 92 -18.11 12.74 -17.95
C ASP A 92 -19.25 11.82 -18.38
N LYS A 93 -20.46 12.37 -18.45
CA LYS A 93 -21.67 11.69 -18.96
C LYS A 93 -21.51 11.22 -20.42
N LYS A 94 -20.31 11.35 -20.97
CA LYS A 94 -19.85 10.83 -22.25
C LYS A 94 -19.10 9.51 -22.16
N ALA A 95 -18.59 9.08 -21.00
CA ALA A 95 -17.93 7.78 -20.87
C ALA A 95 -18.96 6.64 -20.94
N VAL A 96 -19.50 6.45 -22.14
CA VAL A 96 -20.31 5.32 -22.56
C VAL A 96 -19.41 4.09 -22.49
N GLU A 97 -19.94 3.03 -21.90
CA GLU A 97 -19.37 1.69 -21.90
C GLU A 97 -18.92 1.32 -23.33
N GLY A 98 -17.62 1.44 -23.60
CA GLY A 98 -17.06 1.27 -24.95
C GLY A 98 -16.31 2.46 -25.57
N GLU A 99 -16.14 3.60 -24.88
CA GLU A 99 -15.30 4.69 -25.41
C GLU A 99 -13.81 4.30 -25.41
N ALA A 100 -13.35 3.82 -26.56
CA ALA A 100 -11.95 3.65 -26.90
C ALA A 100 -11.18 4.96 -26.66
N CYS A 101 -9.95 4.84 -26.18
CA CYS A 101 -9.01 5.95 -25.94
C CYS A 101 -9.22 7.13 -26.90
N THR A 102 -9.71 8.25 -26.39
CA THR A 102 -9.95 9.49 -27.15
C THR A 102 -8.67 10.21 -27.57
N TYR A 103 -7.52 9.53 -27.51
CA TYR A 103 -6.24 10.09 -27.92
C TYR A 103 -6.16 10.22 -29.45
N THR A 104 -6.37 11.43 -29.95
CA THR A 104 -6.25 11.79 -31.38
C THR A 104 -4.80 12.09 -31.78
N GLY A 105 -3.84 11.29 -31.33
CA GLY A 105 -2.45 11.36 -31.79
C GLY A 105 -2.23 10.55 -33.07
N LYS A 106 -1.13 10.82 -33.79
CA LYS A 106 -0.76 10.02 -34.98
C LYS A 106 -0.52 8.53 -34.69
N SER A 107 -0.26 8.19 -33.43
CA SER A 107 -0.16 6.83 -32.90
C SER A 107 -1.15 6.70 -31.75
N PRO A 108 -1.90 5.59 -31.61
CA PRO A 108 -2.76 5.36 -30.45
C PRO A 108 -1.95 5.11 -29.16
N TYR A 109 -0.65 4.89 -29.28
CA TYR A 109 0.26 4.64 -28.16
C TYR A 109 1.22 5.81 -27.95
N ARG A 110 1.38 6.19 -26.68
CA ARG A 110 2.47 7.04 -26.21
C ARG A 110 3.43 6.20 -25.39
N HIS A 111 4.72 6.47 -25.52
CA HIS A 111 5.76 5.76 -24.78
C HIS A 111 6.36 6.69 -23.72
N CYS A 112 6.47 6.19 -22.50
CA CYS A 112 7.26 6.78 -21.43
C CYS A 112 8.27 5.72 -21.00
N GLY A 113 9.50 6.13 -20.67
CA GLY A 113 10.56 5.21 -20.30
C GLY A 113 11.54 5.82 -19.33
N MET A 114 12.03 5.00 -18.40
CA MET A 114 13.09 5.36 -17.46
C MET A 114 14.24 4.36 -17.61
N PHE A 115 15.47 4.84 -17.70
CA PHE A 115 16.67 4.02 -17.92
C PHE A 115 17.91 4.70 -17.33
N GLY A 116 18.95 3.92 -17.00
CA GLY A 116 20.18 4.45 -16.39
C GLY A 116 19.95 5.11 -15.01
N ASP A 117 20.66 6.19 -14.76
CA ASP A 117 20.65 7.05 -13.56
C ASP A 117 19.88 8.37 -13.82
N PRO A 118 18.65 8.48 -13.29
CA PRO A 118 17.50 8.14 -14.09
C PRO A 118 17.32 9.14 -15.24
N HIS A 119 17.58 8.65 -16.45
CA HIS A 119 17.16 9.30 -17.67
C HIS A 119 15.68 8.97 -17.92
N LEU A 120 14.92 10.01 -18.21
CA LEU A 120 13.47 9.94 -18.41
C LEU A 120 13.14 10.38 -19.83
N ARG A 121 12.43 9.53 -20.56
CA ARG A 121 11.68 9.90 -21.77
C ARG A 121 10.22 10.08 -21.41
N THR A 122 9.68 11.28 -21.58
CA THR A 122 8.27 11.57 -21.29
C THR A 122 7.35 11.08 -22.42
N PHE A 123 6.05 11.08 -22.16
CA PHE A 123 5.02 10.82 -23.19
C PHE A 123 5.01 11.81 -24.36
N HIS A 124 5.71 12.94 -24.24
CA HIS A 124 5.89 13.93 -25.30
C HIS A 124 7.27 13.83 -25.96
N ASP A 125 7.96 12.70 -25.78
CA ASP A 125 9.29 12.44 -26.33
C ASP A 125 10.36 13.44 -25.88
N GLN A 126 10.18 14.04 -24.71
CA GLN A 126 11.17 14.90 -24.08
C GLN A 126 12.11 14.06 -23.21
N PHE A 127 13.40 14.40 -23.22
CA PHE A 127 14.43 13.70 -22.47
C PHE A 127 14.93 14.55 -21.32
N PHE A 128 14.97 13.95 -20.12
CA PHE A 128 15.49 14.58 -18.92
C PHE A 128 16.48 13.65 -18.22
N THR A 129 17.48 14.24 -17.57
CA THR A 129 18.33 13.54 -16.59
C THR A 129 17.92 14.05 -15.22
N CYS A 130 17.41 13.16 -14.39
CA CYS A 130 16.78 13.55 -13.13
C CYS A 130 17.68 13.19 -11.95
N ASN A 131 18.03 14.16 -11.10
CA ASN A 131 18.60 13.89 -9.79
C ASN A 131 17.47 13.70 -8.78
N VAL A 132 16.99 12.47 -8.71
CA VAL A 132 15.90 12.08 -7.82
C VAL A 132 16.34 10.88 -7.02
N VAL A 133 16.13 10.92 -5.70
CA VAL A 133 16.53 9.85 -4.77
C VAL A 133 15.29 9.36 -4.03
N LYS A 134 15.24 8.05 -3.75
CA LYS A 134 14.08 7.35 -3.15
C LYS A 134 12.97 7.11 -4.17
N THR A 135 11.71 7.23 -3.77
CA THR A 135 10.55 6.79 -4.56
C THR A 135 9.79 7.98 -5.13
N TRP A 136 9.42 7.91 -6.41
CA TRP A 136 8.58 8.90 -7.09
C TRP A 136 7.59 8.24 -8.05
N PRO A 137 6.44 8.90 -8.30
CA PRO A 137 5.51 8.46 -9.33
C PRO A 137 6.06 8.77 -10.72
N LEU A 138 6.18 7.74 -11.56
CA LEU A 138 6.44 7.90 -12.99
C LEU A 138 5.12 8.10 -13.76
N ILE A 139 4.07 7.41 -13.31
CA ILE A 139 2.69 7.58 -13.78
C ILE A 139 1.80 7.55 -12.54
N ASP A 140 0.95 8.55 -12.37
CA ASP A 140 -0.12 8.58 -11.37
C ASP A 140 -1.34 9.20 -12.02
N ASN A 141 -2.23 8.35 -12.54
CA ASN A 141 -3.51 8.74 -13.11
C ASN A 141 -4.62 7.78 -12.66
N ASP A 142 -5.84 8.01 -13.12
CA ASP A 142 -7.02 7.28 -12.64
C ASP A 142 -7.05 5.79 -13.02
N TYR A 143 -6.20 5.37 -13.96
CA TYR A 143 -6.20 4.04 -14.54
C TYR A 143 -4.97 3.23 -14.17
N LEU A 144 -3.83 3.90 -13.98
CA LEU A 144 -2.54 3.24 -13.74
C LEU A 144 -1.65 4.09 -12.83
N VAL A 145 -1.03 3.39 -11.88
CA VAL A 145 0.02 3.95 -11.03
C VAL A 145 1.31 3.16 -11.26
N VAL A 146 2.39 3.85 -11.61
CA VAL A 146 3.74 3.31 -11.76
C VAL A 146 4.68 4.09 -10.87
N MET A 147 5.27 3.40 -9.89
CA MET A 147 6.23 3.98 -8.95
C MET A 147 7.64 3.48 -9.25
N ALA A 148 8.60 4.39 -9.27
CA ALA A 148 10.01 4.09 -9.42
C ALA A 148 10.76 4.42 -8.14
N THR A 149 11.73 3.59 -7.76
CA THR A 149 12.67 3.90 -6.67
C THR A 149 14.08 3.91 -7.23
N ASN A 150 14.82 5.01 -7.06
CA ASN A 150 16.24 5.04 -7.41
C ASN A 150 17.15 5.39 -6.22
N ILE A 151 18.30 4.72 -6.26
CA ILE A 151 19.33 4.66 -5.22
C ILE A 151 20.62 5.12 -5.90
N PRO A 152 21.39 6.04 -5.29
CA PRO A 152 22.61 6.56 -5.89
C PRO A 152 23.60 5.43 -6.19
N VAL A 153 24.20 5.47 -7.39
CA VAL A 153 25.19 4.47 -7.82
C VAL A 153 26.52 4.63 -7.05
N LYS A 154 26.83 5.83 -6.57
CA LYS A 154 27.95 6.15 -5.68
C LYS A 154 27.50 7.17 -4.62
N ASN A 155 28.21 7.21 -3.48
CA ASN A 155 28.04 8.32 -2.53
C ASN A 155 28.33 9.65 -3.24
N GLY A 156 27.29 10.46 -3.46
CA GLY A 156 27.38 11.76 -4.12
C GLY A 156 27.10 11.76 -5.63
N SER A 157 26.76 10.63 -6.25
CA SER A 157 26.24 10.64 -7.63
C SER A 157 24.76 11.04 -7.62
N SER A 158 24.42 11.94 -8.56
CA SER A 158 23.07 12.41 -8.87
C SER A 158 22.25 11.35 -9.57
#